data_AF-A0A6N8NRJ9-F1
#
_entry.id   AF-A0A6N8NRJ9-F1
#
_cell.length_a   1.000
_cell.length_b   1.000
_cell.length_c   1.000
_cell.angle_alpha   90.00
_cell.angle_beta   90.00
_cell.angle_gamma   90.00
#
_symmetry.space_group_name_H-M   'P 1'
#
loop_
_entity.id
_entity.type
_entity.pdbx_description
1 polymer ?
#
loop_
_entity_poly.entity_id
_entity_poly.type
_entity_poly.pdbx_seq_one_letter_code
_entity_poly.pdbx_strand_id
1 'polypeptide(L)' 'MKRNAKTIIAGMIALAISHTAMADDIKVAVVGAMSGPIAQWGDMEFN' A
#
# COMPACT_ATOMS: atom_id res chain seq x y z
N MET A 1 3.69 29.06 -23.55
CA MET A 1 2.76 28.02 -23.04
C MET A 1 1.80 28.65 -22.04
N LYS A 2 0.50 28.79 -22.37
CA LYS A 2 -0.52 29.13 -21.37
C LYS A 2 -0.87 27.85 -20.60
N ARG A 3 -0.07 27.50 -19.59
CA ARG A 3 -0.38 26.35 -18.73
C ARG A 3 -1.64 26.70 -17.95
N ASN A 4 -2.75 26.08 -18.30
CA ASN A 4 -4.03 26.30 -17.65
C ASN A 4 -3.93 25.72 -16.23
N ALA A 5 -4.18 26.55 -15.21
CA ALA A 5 -3.98 26.17 -13.81
C ALA A 5 -4.73 24.88 -13.44
N LYS A 6 -5.90 24.65 -14.04
CA LYS A 6 -6.68 23.41 -13.89
C LYS A 6 -5.91 22.17 -14.34
N THR A 7 -5.12 22.27 -15.40
CA THR A 7 -4.32 21.16 -15.95
C THR A 7 -3.14 20.80 -15.05
N ILE A 8 -2.53 21.80 -14.41
CA ILE A 8 -1.46 21.56 -13.43
C ILE A 8 -2.03 20.88 -12.18
N ILE A 9 -3.17 21.36 -11.67
CA ILE A 9 -3.83 20.77 -10.51
C ILE A 9 -4.25 19.33 -10.79
N ALA A 10 -4.85 19.07 -11.96
CA ALA A 10 -5.19 17.72 -12.38
C ALA A 10 -3.95 16.81 -12.48
N GLY A 11 -2.82 17.34 -12.99
CA GLY A 11 -1.54 16.63 -13.03
C GLY A 11 -0.99 16.30 -11.63
N MET A 12 -1.08 17.23 -10.68
CA MET A 12 -0.63 16.98 -9.29
C MET A 12 -1.49 15.93 -8.59
N ILE A 13 -2.80 15.94 -8.80
CA ILE A 13 -3.72 14.93 -8.25
C ILE A 13 -3.42 13.55 -8.87
N ALA A 14 -3.22 13.49 -10.19
CA ALA A 14 -2.84 12.25 -10.87
C ALA A 14 -1.52 11.68 -10.33
N LEU A 15 -0.52 12.52 -10.07
CA LEU A 15 0.77 12.12 -9.49
C LEU A 15 0.64 11.65 -8.02
N ALA A 16 -0.25 12.28 -7.24
CA ALA A 16 -0.46 11.86 -5.86
C ALA A 16 -1.13 10.47 -5.77
N ILE A 17 -2.05 10.17 -6.69
CA ILE A 17 -2.84 8.92 -6.72
C ILE A 17 -2.15 7.82 -7.55
N SER A 18 -1.12 8.13 -8.35
CA SER A 18 -0.47 7.14 -9.21
C SER A 18 0.11 5.95 -8.43
N HIS A 19 0.53 6.15 -7.18
CA HIS A 19 1.04 5.05 -6.35
C HIS A 19 -0.05 4.05 -5.94
N THR A 20 -1.28 4.51 -5.66
CA THR A 20 -2.40 3.61 -5.32
C THR A 20 -2.95 2.94 -6.57
N ALA A 21 -2.95 3.63 -7.70
CA ALA A 21 -3.47 3.10 -8.97
C ALA A 21 -2.53 2.10 -9.66
N MET A 22 -1.22 2.17 -9.41
CA MET A 22 -0.23 1.22 -9.96
C MET A 22 0.06 0.04 -9.01
N ALA A 23 -0.54 0.01 -7.82
CA ALA A 23 -0.44 -1.12 -6.91
C ALA A 23 -1.50 -2.16 -7.30
N ASP A 24 -1.13 -3.10 -8.17
CA ASP A 24 -1.98 -4.24 -8.58
C ASP A 24 -2.41 -5.07 -7.36
N ASP A 25 -1.53 -5.19 -6.36
CA ASP A 25 -1.80 -5.79 -5.04
C ASP A 25 -0.96 -5.10 -3.95
N ILE A 26 -1.59 -4.71 -2.83
CA ILE A 26 -0.85 -4.30 -1.62
C ILE A 26 -0.43 -5.59 -0.89
N LYS A 27 0.78 -6.09 -1.19
CA LYS A 27 1.34 -7.26 -0.54
C LYS A 27 1.88 -6.88 0.85
N VAL A 28 1.07 -7.10 1.88
CA VAL A 28 1.50 -6.98 3.29
C VAL A 28 2.11 -8.32 3.72
N ALA A 29 3.41 -8.35 3.98
CA ALA A 29 4.07 -9.52 4.55
C ALA A 29 3.91 -9.50 6.08
N VAL A 30 3.03 -10.34 6.60
CA VAL A 30 2.94 -10.59 8.05
C VAL A 30 3.85 -11.78 8.36
N VAL A 31 4.90 -11.55 9.17
CA VAL A 31 5.82 -12.62 9.60
C VAL A 31 5.30 -13.19 10.92
N GLY A 32 4.70 -14.38 10.84
CA GLY A 32 4.38 -15.24 11.99
C GLY A 32 5.24 -16.51 12.00
N ALA A 33 5.45 -17.12 13.16
CA ALA A 33 6.13 -18.42 13.24
C ALA A 33 5.26 -19.50 12.59
N MET A 34 5.56 -19.89 11.35
CA MET A 34 4.74 -20.83 10.57
C MET A 34 4.86 -22.30 11.03
N SER A 35 5.86 -22.64 11.84
CA SER A 35 6.08 -23.99 12.37
C SER A 35 7.02 -23.99 13.59
N GLY A 36 7.06 -25.11 14.32
CA GLY A 36 7.88 -25.27 15.53
C GLY A 36 7.13 -24.94 16.83
N PRO A 37 7.76 -25.12 18.01
CA PRO A 37 7.08 -25.03 19.32
C PRO A 37 6.46 -23.66 19.62
N ILE A 38 6.85 -22.62 18.89
CA ILE A 38 6.42 -21.24 19.07
C ILE A 38 5.37 -20.83 18.01
N ALA A 39 5.05 -21.70 17.03
CA ALA A 39 4.00 -21.43 16.04
C ALA A 39 2.61 -21.21 16.68
N GLN A 40 2.39 -21.82 17.85
CA GLN A 40 1.18 -21.63 18.65
C GLN A 40 0.97 -20.16 19.08
N TRP A 41 2.02 -19.34 19.18
CA TRP A 41 1.94 -17.91 19.51
C TRP A 41 1.77 -17.02 18.27
N GLY A 42 2.02 -17.54 17.07
CA GLY A 42 1.85 -16.79 15.81
C GLY A 42 0.39 -16.65 15.38
N ASP A 43 -0.44 -17.62 15.75
CA ASP A 43 -1.90 -17.64 15.53
C ASP A 43 -2.70 -17.08 16.73
N MET A 44 -2.03 -16.73 17.83
CA MET A 44 -2.68 -15.97 18.91
C MET A 44 -2.89 -14.54 18.39
N GLU A 45 -4.08 -14.29 17.84
CA GLU A 45 -4.53 -13.00 17.33
C GLU A 45 -3.92 -11.83 18.10
N PHE A 46 -3.17 -10.98 17.40
CA PHE A 46 -2.85 -9.64 17.87
C PHE A 46 -4.19 -8.89 17.98
N ASN A 47 -4.77 -8.86 19.18
CA ASN A 47 -5.86 -7.95 19.53
C ASN A 47 -5.30 -6.53 19.73
#